data_AF-A0A7S2PMM9-F1
#
_entry.id   AF-A0A7S2PMM9-F1
#
_cell.length_a   1.000
_cell.length_b   1.000
_cell.length_c   1.000
_cell.angle_alpha   90.00
_cell.angle_beta   90.00
_cell.angle_gamma   90.00
#
_symmetry.space_group_name_H-M   'P 1'
#
loop_
_entity.id
_entity.type
_entity.pdbx_description
1 polymer ?
#
loop_
_entity_poly.entity_id
_entity_poly.type
_entity_poly.pdbx_seq_one_letter_code
_entity_poly.pdbx_strand_id
1 'polypeptide(L)'
;MKLRAFLRCRALRTMQNSSIILDRKHAIEIIQEVGETIFVPSGWYHQVENLEDTLSINHNWINGFNIKWSWDRIRRELNRYASSSTRIAAAKEHKTLEMLSDGGLMNGNGNAKKKTADDSKGKSISDDLLLLWLMVSAKAIDIVNTTKEKDSIDQMIRTKDGFSIIDFNLRAILPILEGIQDLIARDEDFGLRSRCECNVDELQQLVKEKIDH
;
A
#
# COMPACT_ATOMS: atom_id res chain seq x y z
N MET A 1 31.09 3.80 9.22
CA MET A 1 29.67 3.53 8.92
C MET A 1 29.49 2.03 9.08
N LYS A 2 28.66 1.66 10.06
CA LYS A 2 28.44 0.27 10.44
C LYS A 2 27.04 0.13 11.03
N LEU A 3 26.25 -0.79 10.49
CA LEU A 3 24.87 -1.02 10.91
C LEU A 3 24.71 -2.44 11.42
N ARG A 4 23.91 -2.62 12.47
CA ARG A 4 23.42 -3.92 12.89
C ARG A 4 21.96 -4.05 12.52
N ALA A 5 21.62 -5.05 11.71
CA ALA A 5 20.26 -5.38 11.34
C ALA A 5 19.83 -6.71 11.98
N PHE A 6 18.65 -6.73 12.57
CA PHE A 6 17.97 -7.94 13.04
C PHE A 6 16.80 -8.20 12.10
N LEU A 7 16.82 -9.31 11.36
CA LEU A 7 15.78 -9.67 10.38
C LEU A 7 15.03 -10.92 10.81
N ARG A 8 13.69 -10.90 10.77
CA ARG A 8 12.86 -12.06 11.13
C ARG A 8 11.71 -12.29 10.16
N CYS A 9 11.61 -13.51 9.67
CA CYS A 9 10.50 -13.96 8.83
C CYS A 9 9.18 -13.98 9.60
N ARG A 10 8.09 -13.60 8.92
CA ARG A 10 6.73 -13.53 9.47
C ARG A 10 6.02 -14.89 9.61
N ALA A 11 6.72 -16.03 9.50
CA ALA A 11 6.08 -17.35 9.52
C ALA A 11 5.14 -17.51 10.73
N LEU A 12 3.94 -18.04 10.44
CA LEU A 12 2.71 -17.99 11.24
C LEU A 12 2.90 -18.23 12.75
N ARG A 13 2.30 -17.36 13.56
CA ARG A 13 2.23 -17.39 15.05
C ARG A 13 3.54 -17.04 15.74
N THR A 14 3.74 -15.78 16.13
CA THR A 14 4.63 -15.48 17.28
C THR A 14 4.51 -14.07 17.87
N MET A 15 3.59 -13.20 17.44
CA MET A 15 3.31 -11.96 18.17
C MET A 15 2.25 -12.18 19.26
N GLN A 16 2.53 -13.09 20.19
CA GLN A 16 1.80 -13.22 21.46
C GLN A 16 2.63 -12.76 22.66
N ASN A 17 3.90 -12.37 22.46
CA ASN A 17 4.79 -11.97 23.54
C ASN A 17 5.13 -10.48 23.45
N SER A 18 5.05 -9.79 24.59
CA SER A 18 5.24 -8.34 24.73
C SER A 18 6.71 -7.90 24.87
N SER A 19 7.68 -8.82 24.81
CA SER A 19 9.10 -8.51 25.00
C SER A 19 9.91 -8.61 23.71
N ILE A 20 10.40 -7.47 23.25
CA ILE A 20 11.27 -7.32 22.06
C ILE A 20 12.55 -8.18 22.14
N ILE A 21 13.00 -8.51 23.36
CA ILE A 21 14.20 -9.33 23.61
C ILE A 21 13.96 -10.79 23.24
N LEU A 22 12.78 -11.34 23.57
CA LEU A 22 12.42 -12.71 23.21
C LEU A 22 12.22 -12.86 21.70
N ASP A 23 11.81 -11.78 21.04
CA ASP A 23 11.60 -11.78 19.60
C ASP A 23 12.90 -11.83 18.78
N ARG A 24 14.04 -11.39 19.36
CA ARG A 24 15.36 -11.48 18.73
C ARG A 24 15.94 -12.88 18.70
N LYS A 25 15.45 -13.81 19.53
CA LYS A 25 15.98 -15.19 19.60
C LYS A 25 15.90 -15.94 18.26
N HIS A 26 14.96 -15.55 17.39
CA HIS A 26 14.77 -16.14 16.06
C HIS A 26 15.07 -15.15 14.94
N ALA A 27 15.74 -14.03 15.25
CA ALA A 27 16.17 -13.07 14.24
C ALA A 27 17.54 -13.47 13.69
N ILE A 28 17.73 -13.23 12.40
CA ILE A 28 19.03 -13.24 11.75
C ILE A 28 19.69 -11.91 12.08
N GLU A 29 20.84 -11.94 12.76
CA GLU A 29 21.65 -10.76 13.02
C GLU A 29 22.69 -10.59 11.91
N ILE A 30 22.77 -9.38 11.35
CA ILE A 30 23.68 -9.02 10.27
C ILE A 30 24.39 -7.72 10.67
N ILE A 31 25.71 -7.69 10.50
CA ILE A 31 26.50 -6.47 10.54
C ILE A 31 26.75 -6.06 9.09
N GLN A 32 26.25 -4.88 8.71
CA GLN A 32 26.46 -4.28 7.40
C GLN A 32 27.63 -3.31 7.49
N GLU A 33 28.64 -3.54 6.66
CA GLU A 33 29.80 -2.67 6.49
C GLU A 33 29.57 -1.66 5.35
N VAL A 34 30.53 -0.74 5.18
CA VAL A 34 30.49 0.29 4.14
C VAL A 34 30.45 -0.33 2.74
N GLY A 35 29.50 0.10 1.92
CA GLY A 35 29.34 -0.37 0.53
C GLY A 35 28.54 -1.66 0.40
N GLU A 36 28.19 -2.33 1.49
CA GLU A 36 27.32 -3.51 1.47
C GLU A 36 25.86 -3.13 1.31
N THR A 37 25.04 -4.06 0.80
CA THR A 37 23.59 -3.89 0.65
C THR A 37 22.86 -5.06 1.27
N ILE A 38 21.84 -4.79 2.07
CA ILE A 38 20.95 -5.80 2.64
C ILE A 38 19.64 -5.80 1.86
N PHE A 39 19.25 -6.97 1.33
CA PHE A 39 17.90 -7.19 0.84
C PHE A 39 16.99 -7.68 1.98
N VAL A 40 15.94 -6.91 2.30
CA VAL A 40 14.92 -7.29 3.28
C VAL A 40 13.66 -7.76 2.54
N PRO A 41 13.29 -9.05 2.59
CA PRO A 41 12.13 -9.52 1.85
C PRO A 41 10.82 -8.92 2.38
N SER A 42 9.84 -8.78 1.49
CA SER A 42 8.53 -8.23 1.85
C SER A 42 7.88 -9.01 3.00
N GLY A 43 7.37 -8.27 3.99
CA GLY A 43 6.69 -8.83 5.15
C GLY A 43 7.60 -9.26 6.31
N TRP A 44 8.93 -9.13 6.19
CA TRP A 44 9.85 -9.42 7.29
C TRP A 44 9.89 -8.30 8.33
N TYR A 45 9.88 -8.68 9.60
CA TYR A 45 10.17 -7.74 10.68
C TYR A 45 11.67 -7.43 10.67
N HIS A 46 12.01 -6.16 10.87
CA HIS A 46 13.39 -5.75 10.93
C HIS A 46 13.60 -4.62 11.95
N GLN A 47 14.74 -4.66 12.63
CA GLN A 47 15.24 -3.58 13.49
C GLN A 47 16.66 -3.25 13.05
N VAL A 48 16.97 -1.97 12.93
CA VAL A 48 18.32 -1.48 12.58
C VAL A 48 18.86 -0.63 13.72
N GLU A 49 20.12 -0.84 14.05
CA GLU A 49 20.90 -0.08 15.02
C GLU A 49 22.16 0.45 14.34
N ASN A 50 22.37 1.77 14.37
CA ASN A 50 23.60 2.39 13.89
C ASN A 50 24.67 2.22 14.97
N LEU A 51 25.77 1.53 14.65
CA LEU A 51 26.87 1.31 15.59
C LEU A 51 27.93 2.43 15.55
N GLU A 52 27.92 3.22 14.48
CA GLU A 52 28.80 4.36 14.21
C GLU A 52 28.02 5.44 13.47
N ASP A 53 28.63 6.61 13.26
CA ASP A 53 28.11 7.62 12.33
C ASP A 53 27.88 6.99 10.95
N THR A 54 26.62 7.01 10.53
CA THR A 54 26.12 6.22 9.40
C THR A 54 25.19 7.07 8.55
N LEU A 55 25.54 7.16 7.26
CA LEU A 55 24.64 7.59 6.19
C LEU A 55 24.22 6.36 5.40
N SER A 56 22.92 6.13 5.26
CA SER A 56 22.38 5.02 4.47
C SER A 56 21.16 5.46 3.66
N ILE A 57 20.90 4.76 2.56
CA ILE A 57 19.74 4.97 1.70
C ILE A 57 19.01 3.62 1.58
N ASN A 58 17.68 3.66 1.71
CA ASN A 58 16.82 2.49 1.53
C ASN A 58 15.69 2.84 0.55
N HIS A 59 15.35 1.88 -0.31
CA HIS A 59 14.20 1.95 -1.19
C HIS A 59 13.32 0.72 -1.00
N ASN A 60 12.07 0.94 -0.58
CA ASN A 60 11.06 -0.10 -0.66
C ASN A 60 10.71 -0.34 -2.13
N TRP A 61 10.65 -1.62 -2.52
CA TRP A 61 10.39 -2.01 -3.90
C TRP A 61 9.09 -2.79 -4.03
N ILE A 62 8.21 -2.31 -4.91
CA ILE A 62 7.03 -3.05 -5.37
C ILE A 62 7.32 -3.61 -6.76
N ASN A 63 7.02 -4.90 -6.96
CA ASN A 63 7.24 -5.62 -8.21
C ASN A 63 6.14 -6.69 -8.42
N GLY A 64 6.24 -7.47 -9.50
CA GLY A 64 5.26 -8.51 -9.82
C GLY A 64 5.00 -9.52 -8.71
N PHE A 65 5.98 -9.86 -7.87
CA PHE A 65 5.77 -10.84 -6.78
C PHE A 65 4.92 -10.28 -5.65
N ASN A 66 5.10 -9.02 -5.25
CA ASN A 66 4.44 -8.47 -4.07
C ASN A 66 3.24 -7.56 -4.37
N ILE A 67 3.00 -7.22 -5.65
CA ILE A 67 1.95 -6.27 -6.03
C ILE A 67 0.55 -6.71 -5.55
N LYS A 68 0.23 -8.00 -5.63
CA LYS A 68 -1.02 -8.55 -5.11
C LYS A 68 -1.16 -8.34 -3.59
N TRP A 69 -0.08 -8.58 -2.85
CA TRP A 69 -0.08 -8.40 -1.38
C TRP A 69 -0.21 -6.93 -0.99
N SER A 70 0.42 -6.03 -1.75
CA SER A 70 0.29 -4.59 -1.59
C SER A 70 -1.16 -4.14 -1.79
N TRP A 71 -1.82 -4.61 -2.86
CA TRP A 71 -3.24 -4.35 -3.09
C TRP A 71 -4.12 -4.90 -1.96
N ASP A 72 -3.93 -6.16 -1.58
CA ASP A 72 -4.69 -6.77 -0.49
C ASP A 72 -4.52 -6.02 0.84
N ARG A 73 -3.36 -5.40 1.08
CA ARG A 73 -3.13 -4.54 2.25
C ARG A 73 -3.91 -3.24 2.14
N ILE A 74 -3.81 -2.52 1.02
CA ILE A 74 -4.54 -1.26 0.81
C ILE A 74 -6.04 -1.49 0.93
N ARG A 75 -6.59 -2.51 0.27
CA ARG A 75 -8.01 -2.89 0.35
C ARG A 75 -8.47 -3.15 1.78
N ARG A 76 -7.67 -3.83 2.61
CA ARG A 76 -8.01 -4.04 4.02
C ARG A 76 -8.05 -2.73 4.81
N GLU A 77 -7.13 -1.80 4.57
CA GLU A 77 -7.15 -0.51 5.25
C GLU A 77 -8.32 0.36 4.79
N LEU A 78 -8.63 0.38 3.48
CA LEU A 78 -9.82 1.03 2.92
C LEU A 78 -11.11 0.52 3.58
N ASN A 79 -11.29 -0.80 3.65
CA ASN A 79 -12.46 -1.41 4.28
C ASN A 79 -12.57 -1.09 5.78
N ARG A 80 -11.45 -1.08 6.50
CA ARG A 80 -11.42 -0.68 7.92
C ARG A 80 -11.78 0.78 8.10
N TYR A 81 -11.29 1.65 7.21
CA TYR A 81 -11.60 3.08 7.26
C TYR A 81 -13.09 3.30 7.00
N ALA A 82 -13.63 2.75 5.91
CA ALA A 82 -15.06 2.83 5.58
C ALA A 82 -15.94 2.36 6.75
N SER A 83 -15.63 1.19 7.32
CA SER A 83 -16.37 0.65 8.48
C SER A 83 -16.28 1.56 9.72
N SER A 84 -15.14 2.23 9.94
CA SER A 84 -14.94 3.13 11.07
C SER A 84 -15.69 4.44 10.86
N SER A 85 -15.66 5.00 9.63
CA SER A 85 -16.37 6.22 9.26
C SER A 85 -17.89 6.05 9.37
N THR A 86 -18.46 4.93 8.92
CA THR A 86 -19.89 4.63 9.08
C THR A 86 -20.30 4.56 10.55
N ARG A 87 -19.49 3.92 11.40
CA ARG A 87 -19.76 3.84 12.86
C ARG A 87 -19.71 5.21 13.53
N ILE A 88 -18.77 6.07 13.12
CA ILE A 88 -18.64 7.43 13.65
C ILE A 88 -19.83 8.30 13.21
N ALA A 89 -20.26 8.18 11.95
CA ALA A 89 -21.45 8.89 11.45
C ALA A 89 -22.71 8.51 12.25
N ALA A 90 -22.96 7.20 12.42
CA ALA A 90 -24.09 6.72 13.21
C ALA A 90 -24.04 7.16 14.69
N ALA A 91 -22.85 7.15 15.31
CA ALA A 91 -22.67 7.64 16.68
C ALA A 91 -22.88 9.16 16.81
N LYS A 92 -22.48 9.95 15.80
CA LYS A 92 -22.74 11.39 15.76
C LYS A 92 -24.24 11.70 15.62
N GLU A 93 -24.96 10.95 14.79
CA GLU A 93 -26.41 11.09 14.65
C GLU A 93 -27.13 10.77 15.96
N HIS A 94 -26.80 9.64 16.61
CA HIS A 94 -27.40 9.27 17.90
C HIS A 94 -27.13 10.31 18.99
N LYS A 95 -25.90 10.84 19.05
CA LYS A 95 -25.54 11.89 20.01
C LYS A 95 -26.22 13.22 19.74
N THR A 96 -26.45 13.55 18.45
CA THR A 96 -27.20 14.76 18.07
C THR A 96 -28.67 14.66 18.47
N LEU A 97 -29.27 13.47 18.33
CA LEU A 97 -30.65 13.21 18.77
C LEU A 97 -30.80 13.27 20.30
N GLU A 98 -29.85 12.74 21.07
CA GLU A 98 -29.84 12.87 22.53
C GLU A 98 -29.71 14.34 22.97
N MET A 99 -28.84 15.12 22.33
CA MET A 99 -28.64 16.54 22.63
C MET A 99 -29.85 17.42 22.26
N LEU A 100 -30.71 16.98 21.33
CA LEU A 100 -31.97 17.68 21.01
C LEU A 100 -33.10 17.35 22.01
N SER A 101 -33.00 16.24 22.72
CA SER A 101 -33.98 15.85 23.76
C SER A 101 -33.78 16.60 25.08
N ASP A 102 -32.57 17.10 25.33
CA ASP A 102 -32.17 17.81 26.54
C ASP A 102 -32.03 19.30 26.21
N GLY A 103 -33.11 20.08 26.38
CA GLY A 103 -33.33 21.42 25.79
C GLY A 103 -32.30 22.53 26.10
N GLY A 104 -31.07 22.42 25.58
CA GLY A 104 -29.99 23.37 25.76
C GLY A 104 -29.91 24.43 24.64
N LEU A 105 -30.08 25.70 25.01
CA LEU A 105 -29.82 26.87 24.16
C LEU A 105 -28.34 26.92 23.70
N MET A 106 -28.10 26.98 22.39
CA MET A 106 -26.77 27.07 21.79
C MET A 106 -26.31 28.54 21.66
N ASN A 107 -25.11 28.84 22.15
CA ASN A 107 -24.37 30.06 21.83
C ASN A 107 -23.18 29.69 20.93
N GLY A 108 -23.10 30.29 19.75
CA GLY A 108 -22.08 29.98 18.75
C GLY A 108 -20.77 30.76 18.97
N ASN A 109 -19.62 30.09 18.79
CA ASN A 109 -18.50 30.61 18.00
C ASN A 109 -17.35 29.59 17.91
N GLY A 110 -16.76 29.44 16.72
CA GLY A 110 -15.44 28.82 16.55
C GLY A 110 -15.35 27.73 15.48
N ASN A 111 -15.43 28.10 14.19
CA ASN A 111 -15.01 27.25 13.08
C ASN A 111 -13.47 27.17 13.03
N ALA A 112 -12.90 26.32 13.88
CA ALA A 112 -11.59 25.72 13.62
C ALA A 112 -11.84 24.22 13.43
N LYS A 113 -11.81 23.75 12.18
CA LYS A 113 -11.93 22.32 11.84
C LYS A 113 -10.68 21.62 12.40
N LYS A 114 -10.73 21.20 13.66
CA LYS A 114 -9.65 20.46 14.32
C LYS A 114 -9.45 19.18 13.53
N LYS A 115 -8.36 19.10 12.75
CA LYS A 115 -7.96 17.87 12.04
C LYS A 115 -7.96 16.74 13.05
N THR A 116 -8.87 15.80 12.88
CA THR A 116 -8.94 14.63 13.75
C THR A 116 -7.91 13.60 13.27
N ALA A 117 -7.45 12.72 14.16
CA ALA A 117 -6.54 11.64 13.77
C ALA A 117 -7.14 10.75 12.66
N ASP A 118 -8.47 10.67 12.58
CA ASP A 118 -9.20 9.94 11.54
C ASP A 118 -9.06 10.61 10.15
N ASP A 119 -9.12 11.94 10.09
CA ASP A 119 -8.89 12.69 8.84
C ASP A 119 -7.47 12.47 8.30
N SER A 120 -6.47 12.43 9.19
CA SER A 120 -5.08 12.15 8.79
C SER A 120 -4.89 10.72 8.26
N LYS A 121 -5.62 9.76 8.85
CA LYS A 121 -5.54 8.35 8.45
C LYS A 121 -6.21 8.13 7.09
N GLY A 122 -7.38 8.72 6.87
CA GLY A 122 -8.06 8.69 5.57
C GLY A 122 -7.21 9.30 4.46
N LYS A 123 -6.53 10.42 4.74
CA LYS A 123 -5.59 11.04 3.80
C LYS A 123 -4.43 10.09 3.44
N SER A 124 -3.81 9.46 4.43
CA SER A 124 -2.70 8.52 4.19
C SER A 124 -3.12 7.35 3.30
N ILE A 125 -4.32 6.79 3.52
CA ILE A 125 -4.83 5.68 2.72
C ILE A 125 -5.13 6.12 1.28
N SER A 126 -5.66 7.34 1.10
CA SER A 126 -5.84 7.96 -0.22
C SER A 126 -4.51 8.14 -0.94
N ASP A 127 -3.47 8.59 -0.24
CA ASP A 127 -2.12 8.74 -0.79
C ASP A 127 -1.51 7.40 -1.22
N ASP A 128 -1.68 6.34 -0.41
CA ASP A 128 -1.23 4.98 -0.74
C ASP A 128 -1.95 4.42 -1.98
N LEU A 129 -3.26 4.65 -2.09
CA LEU A 129 -4.06 4.24 -3.25
C LEU A 129 -3.62 4.98 -4.52
N LEU A 130 -3.39 6.29 -4.44
CA LEU A 130 -2.87 7.07 -5.56
C LEU A 130 -1.48 6.56 -6.00
N LEU A 131 -0.58 6.30 -5.05
CA LEU A 131 0.76 5.80 -5.37
C LEU A 131 0.68 4.44 -6.06
N LEU A 132 -0.17 3.53 -5.57
CA LEU A 132 -0.40 2.24 -6.21
C LEU A 132 -0.92 2.41 -7.64
N TRP A 133 -1.92 3.27 -7.84
CA TRP A 133 -2.47 3.56 -9.17
C TRP A 133 -1.40 4.08 -10.13
N LEU A 134 -0.63 5.09 -9.74
CA LEU A 134 0.41 5.69 -10.58
C LEU A 134 1.47 4.65 -10.98
N MET A 135 1.85 3.76 -10.06
CA MET A 135 2.81 2.69 -10.35
C MET A 135 2.23 1.63 -11.28
N VAL A 136 1.02 1.13 -10.97
CA VAL A 136 0.37 0.05 -11.72
C VAL A 136 0.00 0.50 -13.13
N SER A 137 -0.56 1.70 -13.28
CA SER A 137 -0.94 2.25 -14.59
C SER A 137 0.27 2.45 -15.49
N ALA A 138 1.32 3.11 -15.00
CA ALA A 138 2.56 3.30 -15.75
C ALA A 138 3.19 1.97 -16.19
N LYS A 139 3.20 0.97 -15.31
CA LYS A 139 3.75 -0.36 -15.61
C LYS A 139 2.88 -1.16 -16.57
N ALA A 140 1.56 -1.12 -16.42
CA ALA A 140 0.64 -1.76 -17.34
C ALA A 140 0.79 -1.20 -18.76
N ILE A 141 0.83 0.12 -18.90
CA ILE A 141 1.01 0.82 -20.18
C ILE A 141 2.36 0.44 -20.82
N ASP A 142 3.45 0.46 -20.04
CA ASP A 142 4.78 0.03 -20.50
C ASP A 142 4.75 -1.41 -21.04
N ILE A 143 4.15 -2.34 -20.30
CA ILE A 143 4.09 -3.76 -20.70
C ILE A 143 3.21 -3.93 -21.95
N VAL A 144 2.04 -3.30 -22.01
CA VAL A 144 1.15 -3.37 -23.18
C VAL A 144 1.87 -2.88 -24.44
N ASN A 145 2.64 -1.79 -24.34
CA ASN A 145 3.36 -1.18 -25.46
C ASN A 145 4.65 -1.93 -25.86
N THR A 146 5.32 -2.61 -24.93
CA THR A 146 6.63 -3.24 -25.18
C THR A 146 6.56 -4.73 -25.49
N THR A 147 5.54 -5.43 -25.02
CA THR A 147 5.40 -6.88 -25.20
C THR A 147 5.00 -7.20 -26.64
N LYS A 148 5.79 -8.00 -27.35
CA LYS A 148 5.46 -8.49 -28.70
C LYS A 148 4.46 -9.65 -28.60
N GLU A 149 3.66 -9.90 -29.65
CA GLU A 149 2.64 -10.98 -29.68
C GLU A 149 3.17 -12.39 -29.37
N LYS A 150 4.49 -12.62 -29.46
CA LYS A 150 5.12 -13.93 -29.16
C LYS A 150 5.77 -14.02 -27.77
N ASP A 151 5.81 -12.92 -27.03
CA ASP A 151 6.41 -12.91 -25.70
C ASP A 151 5.38 -13.46 -24.70
N SER A 152 5.80 -14.39 -23.84
CA SER A 152 4.92 -14.94 -22.82
C SER A 152 4.53 -13.84 -21.83
N ILE A 153 3.26 -13.45 -21.83
CA ILE A 153 2.64 -12.50 -20.87
C ILE A 153 2.81 -12.91 -19.41
N ASP A 154 3.19 -14.16 -19.15
CA ASP A 154 3.43 -14.71 -17.82
C ASP A 154 4.87 -14.49 -17.32
N GLN A 155 5.79 -14.04 -18.17
CA GLN A 155 7.18 -13.78 -17.77
C GLN A 155 7.27 -12.57 -16.83
N MET A 156 7.46 -12.86 -15.55
CA MET A 156 7.82 -11.86 -14.55
C MET A 156 9.32 -11.52 -14.56
N ILE A 157 10.15 -12.22 -15.33
CA ILE A 157 11.58 -11.97 -15.40
C ILE A 157 11.90 -11.42 -16.78
N ARG A 158 12.31 -10.15 -16.83
CA ARG A 158 12.76 -9.48 -18.06
C ARG A 158 14.27 -9.32 -18.02
N THR A 159 14.95 -9.63 -19.12
CA THR A 159 16.39 -9.37 -19.25
C THR A 159 16.58 -7.99 -19.87
N LYS A 160 17.23 -7.08 -19.16
CA LYS A 160 17.59 -5.75 -19.66
C LYS A 160 19.07 -5.49 -19.38
N ASP A 161 19.82 -5.12 -20.41
CA ASP A 161 21.26 -4.82 -20.33
C ASP A 161 22.10 -5.95 -19.68
N GLY A 162 21.69 -7.22 -19.89
CA GLY A 162 22.35 -8.39 -19.31
C GLY A 162 21.92 -8.75 -17.88
N PHE A 163 20.99 -7.99 -17.27
CA PHE A 163 20.46 -8.26 -15.94
C PHE A 163 19.02 -8.77 -16.00
N SER A 164 18.74 -9.84 -15.23
CA SER A 164 17.39 -10.34 -15.01
C SER A 164 16.67 -9.52 -13.95
N ILE A 165 15.61 -8.82 -14.33
CA ILE A 165 14.80 -7.98 -13.47
C ILE A 165 13.44 -8.64 -13.27
N ILE A 166 13.00 -8.69 -12.01
CA ILE A 166 11.62 -9.05 -11.69
C ILE A 166 10.73 -7.84 -12.02
N ASP A 167 9.85 -8.00 -13.00
CA ASP A 167 8.91 -6.99 -13.41
C ASP A 167 7.46 -7.37 -13.07
N PHE A 168 6.56 -6.45 -13.38
CA PHE A 168 5.14 -6.65 -13.24
C PHE A 168 4.63 -7.61 -14.32
N ASN A 169 3.56 -8.34 -14.00
CA ASN A 169 2.82 -9.19 -14.93
C ASN A 169 1.38 -8.66 -15.01
N LEU A 170 0.85 -8.53 -16.22
CA LEU A 170 -0.51 -8.03 -16.49
C LEU A 170 -1.60 -8.83 -15.74
N ARG A 171 -1.46 -10.15 -15.61
CA ARG A 171 -2.37 -11.00 -14.81
C ARG A 171 -2.38 -10.66 -13.33
N ALA A 172 -1.25 -10.18 -12.79
CA ALA A 172 -1.18 -9.72 -11.40
C ALA A 172 -1.73 -8.29 -11.23
N ILE A 173 -1.69 -7.49 -12.30
CA ILE A 173 -2.23 -6.12 -12.35
C ILE A 173 -3.75 -6.13 -12.51
N LEU A 174 -4.31 -6.99 -13.37
CA LEU A 174 -5.72 -6.97 -13.75
C LEU A 174 -6.68 -6.96 -12.53
N PRO A 175 -6.53 -7.81 -11.51
CA PRO A 175 -7.39 -7.79 -10.33
C PRO A 175 -7.33 -6.49 -9.52
N ILE A 176 -6.26 -5.71 -9.68
CA ILE A 176 -6.10 -4.40 -9.04
C ILE A 176 -6.89 -3.35 -9.82
N LEU A 177 -6.82 -3.39 -11.15
CA LEU A 177 -7.61 -2.50 -12.02
C LEU A 177 -9.11 -2.73 -11.79
N GLU A 178 -9.55 -3.99 -11.75
CA GLU A 178 -10.93 -4.36 -11.40
C GLU A 178 -11.32 -3.83 -10.01
N GLY A 179 -10.45 -4.02 -9.01
CA GLY A 179 -10.70 -3.52 -7.67
C GLY A 179 -10.76 -2.00 -7.56
N ILE A 180 -9.99 -1.26 -8.37
CA ILE A 180 -10.05 0.21 -8.45
C ILE A 180 -11.32 0.67 -9.16
N GLN A 181 -11.70 -0.01 -10.25
CA GLN A 181 -12.96 0.24 -10.96
C GLN A 181 -14.16 0.06 -10.01
N ASP A 182 -14.16 -0.99 -9.19
CA ASP A 182 -15.19 -1.23 -8.17
C ASP A 182 -15.24 -0.14 -7.09
N LEU A 183 -14.11 0.46 -6.72
CA LEU A 183 -14.07 1.59 -5.79
C LEU A 183 -14.67 2.84 -6.45
N ILE A 184 -14.32 3.11 -7.70
CA ILE A 184 -14.85 4.23 -8.49
C ILE A 184 -16.37 4.10 -8.68
N ALA A 185 -16.86 2.91 -9.04
CA ALA A 185 -18.28 2.65 -9.25
C ALA A 185 -19.11 2.86 -7.97
N ARG A 186 -18.50 2.68 -6.80
CA ARG A 186 -19.15 2.89 -5.49
C ARG A 186 -18.94 4.30 -4.92
N ASP A 187 -18.29 5.20 -5.66
CA ASP A 187 -17.87 6.53 -5.19
C ASP A 187 -16.96 6.46 -3.93
N GLU A 188 -16.24 5.35 -3.79
CA GLU A 188 -15.29 5.06 -2.71
C GLU A 188 -13.85 5.07 -3.24
N ASP A 189 -13.53 5.91 -4.22
CA ASP A 189 -12.19 6.00 -4.82
C ASP A 189 -11.23 6.89 -4.04
N PHE A 190 -11.66 7.42 -2.89
CA PHE A 190 -10.82 8.22 -1.98
C PHE A 190 -10.17 9.42 -2.68
N GLY A 191 -10.86 10.03 -3.65
CA GLY A 191 -10.37 11.17 -4.42
C GLY A 191 -9.33 10.80 -5.49
N LEU A 192 -9.24 9.53 -5.90
CA LEU A 192 -8.33 9.11 -6.95
C LEU A 192 -8.62 9.84 -8.28
N ARG A 193 -9.89 9.86 -8.73
CA ARG A 193 -10.32 10.53 -9.97
C ARG A 193 -10.09 12.04 -9.97
N SER A 194 -10.15 12.69 -8.81
CA SER A 194 -9.94 14.14 -8.71
C SER A 194 -8.45 14.53 -8.69
N ARG A 195 -7.57 13.57 -8.42
CA ARG A 195 -6.12 13.80 -8.27
C ARG A 195 -5.31 13.37 -9.49
N CYS A 196 -5.88 12.58 -10.39
CA CYS A 196 -5.22 12.13 -11.61
C CYS A 196 -6.24 11.79 -12.70
N GLU A 197 -5.80 11.77 -13.95
CA GLU A 197 -6.58 11.28 -15.10
C GLU A 197 -6.69 9.75 -15.03
N CYS A 198 -7.47 9.27 -14.06
CA CYS A 198 -7.67 7.84 -13.83
C CYS A 198 -8.66 7.28 -14.86
N ASN A 199 -8.16 6.84 -16.02
CA ASN A 199 -8.95 6.07 -16.99
C ASN A 199 -8.76 4.57 -16.77
N VAL A 200 -9.33 4.06 -15.66
CA VAL A 200 -9.22 2.63 -15.30
C VAL A 200 -9.91 1.73 -16.32
N ASP A 201 -11.01 2.18 -16.92
CA ASP A 201 -11.82 1.39 -17.86
C ASP A 201 -11.05 1.10 -19.15
N GLU A 202 -10.48 2.14 -19.77
CA GLU A 202 -9.66 2.00 -20.98
C GLU A 202 -8.43 1.12 -20.73
N LEU A 203 -7.70 1.38 -19.63
CA LEU A 203 -6.52 0.59 -19.30
C LEU A 203 -6.87 -0.87 -19.02
N GLN A 204 -7.97 -1.13 -18.31
CA GLN A 204 -8.42 -2.50 -18.05
C GLN A 204 -8.74 -3.24 -19.35
N GLN A 205 -9.42 -2.57 -20.29
CA GLN A 205 -9.73 -3.16 -21.59
C GLN A 205 -8.47 -3.52 -22.38
N LEU A 206 -7.51 -2.60 -22.47
CA LEU A 206 -6.21 -2.84 -23.12
C LEU A 206 -5.45 -4.01 -22.48
N VAL A 207 -5.47 -4.09 -21.14
CA VAL A 207 -4.83 -5.18 -20.40
C VAL A 207 -5.51 -6.52 -20.68
N LYS A 208 -6.85 -6.56 -20.73
CA LYS A 208 -7.61 -7.79 -21.04
C LYS A 208 -7.31 -8.28 -22.46
N GLU A 209 -7.38 -7.39 -23.44
CA GLU A 209 -7.04 -7.71 -24.84
C GLU A 209 -5.62 -8.29 -24.94
N LYS A 210 -4.65 -7.69 -24.24
CA LYS A 210 -3.26 -8.18 -24.24
C LYS A 210 -3.08 -9.53 -23.54
N ILE A 211 -3.94 -9.88 -22.59
CA ILE A 211 -3.89 -11.15 -21.87
C ILE A 211 -4.52 -12.29 -22.68
N ASP A 212 -5.56 -11.98 -23.47
CA ASP A 212 -6.33 -12.95 -24.24
C ASP A 212 -5.68 -13.30 -25.59
N HIS A 213 -4.76 -12.46 -26.08
CA HIS A 213 -3.92 -12.68 -27.27
C HIS A 213 -2.58 -13.33 -26.93
#